data_AF-A0AAN6G4C4-F1
#
_entry.id   AF-A0AAN6G4C4-F1
#
_cell.length_a   1.000
_cell.length_b   1.000
_cell.length_c   1.000
_cell.angle_alpha   90.00
_cell.angle_beta   90.00
_cell.angle_gamma   90.00
#
_symmetry.space_group_name_H-M   'P 1'
#
loop_
_entity.id
_entity.type
_entity.pdbx_description
1 polymer ?
#
loop_
_entity_poly.entity_id
_entity_poly.type
_entity_poly.pdbx_seq_one_letter_code
_entity_poly.pdbx_strand_id
1 'polypeptide(L)'
;MADTIKDIADIPQSFIREGTQFMNRCTKPNKKEYLQICRAVGLGVVVMGFIGYFVKLIHIPLRHIVRTTLPLGLEQRCKRQTRRTADC
;
A
#
# COMPACT_ATOMS: atom_id res chain seq x y z
N MET A 1 30.22 -30.10 -20.51
CA MET A 1 29.78 -29.18 -19.42
C MET A 1 29.51 -27.74 -19.92
N ALA A 2 29.41 -27.49 -21.23
CA ALA A 2 29.02 -26.18 -21.78
C ALA A 2 27.53 -26.15 -22.19
N ASP A 3 26.90 -27.32 -22.21
CA ASP A 3 25.54 -27.55 -22.71
C ASP A 3 24.49 -27.16 -21.67
N THR A 4 24.79 -27.38 -20.37
CA THR A 4 23.93 -26.93 -19.27
C THR A 4 23.90 -25.41 -19.15
N ILE A 5 25.02 -24.70 -19.31
CA ILE A 5 25.03 -23.22 -19.16
C ILE A 5 24.27 -22.53 -20.30
N LYS A 6 24.27 -23.11 -21.51
CA LYS A 6 23.47 -22.61 -22.64
C LYS A 6 21.98 -22.87 -22.44
N ASP A 7 21.61 -24.04 -21.90
CA ASP A 7 20.23 -24.39 -21.60
C ASP A 7 19.65 -23.48 -20.50
N ILE A 8 20.42 -23.23 -19.42
CA ILE A 8 20.00 -22.33 -18.33
C ILE A 8 19.90 -20.87 -18.79
N ALA A 9 20.66 -20.45 -19.82
CA ALA A 9 20.62 -19.11 -20.38
C ALA A 9 19.50 -18.92 -21.44
N ASP A 10 19.05 -19.99 -22.10
CA ASP A 10 17.94 -19.92 -23.06
C ASP A 10 16.58 -19.79 -22.36
N ILE A 11 16.46 -20.33 -21.14
CA ILE A 11 15.27 -20.19 -20.27
C ILE A 11 14.94 -18.71 -20.01
N PRO A 12 15.78 -17.85 -19.40
CA PRO A 12 15.43 -16.45 -19.17
C PRO A 12 15.18 -15.67 -20.47
N GLN A 13 15.84 -16.05 -21.58
CA GLN A 13 15.64 -15.42 -22.89
C GLN A 13 14.25 -15.73 -23.46
N SER A 14 13.83 -17.00 -23.41
CA SER A 14 12.50 -17.43 -23.86
C SER A 14 11.39 -16.83 -22.98
N PHE A 15 11.57 -16.78 -21.65
CA PHE A 15 10.64 -16.12 -20.73
C PHE A 15 10.49 -14.61 -20.98
N ILE A 16 11.57 -13.89 -21.29
CA ILE A 16 11.47 -12.46 -21.67
C ILE A 16 10.76 -12.29 -23.02
N ARG A 17 10.98 -13.21 -23.96
CA ARG A 17 10.29 -13.20 -25.26
C ARG A 17 8.79 -13.45 -25.11
N GLU A 18 8.39 -14.36 -24.24
CA GLU A 18 6.98 -14.61 -23.92
C GLU A 18 6.37 -13.46 -23.12
N GLY A 19 7.11 -12.90 -22.15
CA GLY A 19 6.67 -11.75 -21.37
C GLY A 19 6.45 -10.50 -22.21
N THR A 20 7.30 -10.25 -23.21
CA THR A 20 7.12 -9.14 -24.17
C THR A 20 5.94 -9.39 -25.11
N GLN A 21 5.72 -10.63 -25.55
CA GLN A 21 4.55 -10.98 -26.36
C GLN A 21 3.24 -10.82 -25.57
N PHE A 22 3.24 -11.17 -24.28
CA PHE A 22 2.12 -10.93 -23.37
C PHE A 22 1.85 -9.44 -23.17
N MET A 23 2.89 -8.64 -22.91
CA MET A 23 2.79 -7.19 -22.75
C MET A 23 2.20 -6.50 -24.00
N ASN A 24 2.50 -7.04 -25.18
CA ASN A 24 1.97 -6.54 -26.45
C ASN A 24 0.52 -6.94 -26.72
N ARG A 25 0.02 -8.00 -26.06
CA ARG A 25 -1.39 -8.41 -26.09
C ARG A 25 -2.24 -7.64 -25.09
N CYS A 26 -1.64 -7.03 -24.07
CA CYS A 26 -2.35 -6.20 -23.12
C CYS A 26 -2.83 -4.89 -23.77
N THR A 27 -4.10 -4.54 -23.56
CA THR A 27 -4.63 -3.22 -23.92
C THR A 27 -3.98 -2.16 -23.03
N LYS A 28 -3.05 -1.38 -23.59
CA LYS A 28 -2.46 -0.25 -22.86
C LYS A 28 -3.52 0.83 -22.66
N PRO A 29 -3.80 1.25 -21.42
CA PRO A 29 -4.84 2.23 -21.14
C PRO A 29 -4.52 3.54 -21.86
N ASN A 30 -5.54 4.17 -22.43
CA ASN A 30 -5.37 5.43 -23.13
C ASN A 30 -5.07 6.56 -22.13
N LYS A 31 -4.47 7.67 -22.59
CA LYS A 31 -4.11 8.83 -21.75
C LYS A 31 -5.31 9.37 -20.95
N LYS A 32 -6.53 9.31 -21.51
CA LYS A 32 -7.76 9.75 -20.85
C LYS A 32 -8.18 8.83 -19.70
N GLU A 33 -8.14 7.51 -19.92
CA GLU A 33 -8.47 6.51 -18.88
C GLU A 33 -7.44 6.53 -17.75
N TYR A 34 -6.15 6.63 -18.10
CA TYR A 34 -5.09 6.74 -17.09
C TYR A 34 -5.31 7.97 -16.20
N LEU A 35 -5.66 9.12 -16.79
CA LEU A 35 -5.90 10.34 -16.02
C LEU A 35 -7.16 10.23 -15.14
N GLN A 36 -8.19 9.53 -15.59
CA GLN A 36 -9.40 9.27 -14.79
C GLN A 36 -9.09 8.37 -13.58
N ILE A 37 -8.30 7.31 -13.77
CA ILE A 37 -7.86 6.42 -12.69
C ILE A 37 -6.96 7.16 -11.71
N CYS A 38 -5.98 7.92 -12.20
CA CYS A 38 -5.08 8.72 -11.35
C CYS A 38 -5.84 9.75 -10.51
N ARG A 39 -6.90 10.37 -11.05
CA ARG A 39 -7.75 11.28 -10.29
C ARG A 39 -8.53 10.56 -9.20
N ALA A 40 -9.13 9.41 -9.52
CA ALA A 40 -9.88 8.62 -8.55
C ALA A 40 -8.96 8.13 -7.39
N VAL A 41 -7.80 7.57 -7.72
CA VAL A 41 -6.81 7.09 -6.75
C VAL A 41 -6.20 8.26 -5.98
N GLY A 42 -5.88 9.36 -6.65
CA GLY A 42 -5.34 10.58 -6.04
C GLY A 42 -6.27 11.16 -4.98
N LEU A 43 -7.57 11.24 -5.26
CA LEU A 43 -8.55 11.69 -4.27
C LEU A 43 -8.62 10.73 -3.06
N GLY A 44 -8.59 9.42 -3.32
CA GLY A 44 -8.61 8.40 -2.26
C GLY A 44 -7.42 8.49 -1.31
N VAL A 45 -6.21 8.64 -1.85
CA VAL A 45 -4.97 8.78 -1.05
C VAL A 45 -5.00 10.07 -0.23
N VAL A 46 -5.46 11.18 -0.81
CA VAL A 46 -5.58 12.46 -0.10
C VAL A 46 -6.56 12.32 1.07
N VAL A 47 -7.76 11.78 0.84
CA VAL A 47 -8.79 11.64 1.89
C VAL A 47 -8.34 10.67 3.00
N MET A 48 -7.80 9.51 2.66
CA MET A 48 -7.31 8.54 3.65
C MET A 48 -6.13 9.10 4.46
N GLY A 49 -5.23 9.83 3.81
CA GLY A 49 -4.12 10.52 4.47
C GLY A 49 -4.58 11.63 5.41
N PHE A 50 -5.54 12.46 4.97
CA PHE A 50 -6.08 13.56 5.76
C PHE A 50 -6.81 13.07 7.01
N ILE A 51 -7.66 12.04 6.87
CA ILE A 51 -8.37 11.43 8.00
C ILE A 51 -7.38 10.86 9.03
N GLY A 52 -6.32 10.18 8.57
CA GLY A 52 -5.26 9.66 9.44
C GLY A 52 -4.50 10.76 10.21
N TYR A 53 -4.27 11.92 9.58
CA TYR A 53 -3.63 13.07 10.23
C TYR A 53 -4.51 13.68 11.32
N PHE A 54 -5.79 13.90 11.05
CA PHE A 54 -6.72 14.48 12.02
C PHE A 54 -6.94 13.58 13.23
N VAL A 55 -7.15 12.28 13.02
CA VAL A 55 -7.29 11.32 14.13
C VAL A 55 -6.03 11.34 15.00
N LYS A 56 -4.83 11.44 14.41
CA LYS A 56 -3.57 11.48 15.16
C LYS A 56 -3.35 12.80 15.91
N LEU A 57 -3.79 13.92 15.34
CA LEU A 57 -3.75 15.25 15.94
C LEU A 57 -4.63 15.34 17.18
N ILE A 58 -5.88 14.87 17.11
CA ILE A 58 -6.84 14.91 18.23
C ILE A 58 -6.41 13.97 19.37
N HIS A 59 -5.67 12.91 19.06
CA HIS A 59 -5.26 11.92 20.05
C HIS A 59 -4.02 12.30 20.89
N ILE A 60 -3.29 13.38 20.53
CA ILE A 60 -2.19 13.96 21.33
C ILE A 60 -2.72 14.77 22.53
N PRO A 61 -3.65 15.73 22.37
CA PRO A 61 -4.18 16.52 23.48
C PRO A 61 -4.99 15.66 24.46
N LEU A 62 -5.74 14.66 23.98
CA LEU A 62 -6.51 13.76 24.85
C LEU A 62 -5.61 12.96 25.81
N ARG A 63 -4.46 12.46 25.33
CA ARG A 63 -3.49 11.74 26.17
C ARG A 63 -2.69 12.66 27.10
N HIS A 64 -2.54 13.94 26.74
CA HIS A 64 -1.95 14.95 27.63
C HIS A 64 -2.88 15.28 28.80
N ILE A 65 -4.19 15.45 28.56
CA ILE A 65 -5.16 15.78 29.61
C ILE A 65 -5.36 14.60 30.57
N VAL A 66 -5.51 13.36 30.07
CA VAL A 66 -5.68 12.15 30.90
C VAL A 66 -4.48 11.86 31.81
N ARG A 67 -3.25 12.12 31.37
CA ARG A 67 -2.04 11.82 32.16
C ARG A 67 -1.93 12.70 33.42
N THR A 68 -2.49 13.91 33.37
CA THR A 68 -2.45 14.86 34.49
C THR A 68 -3.51 14.54 35.55
N THR A 69 -4.53 13.73 35.23
CA THR A 69 -5.68 13.43 36.11
C THR A 69 -5.86 11.97 36.52
N LEU A 70 -5.09 11.01 36.02
CA LEU A 70 -5.38 9.58 36.27
C LEU A 70 -4.14 8.73 36.59
N PRO A 71 -4.01 8.18 37.81
CA PRO A 71 -3.08 7.07 38.06
C PRO A 71 -3.68 5.75 37.53
N LEU A 72 -2.90 5.10 36.66
CA LEU A 72 -2.82 3.67 36.29
C LEU A 72 -4.07 2.89 35.77
N GLY A 73 -3.89 2.24 34.62
CA GLY A 73 -4.11 0.78 34.59
C GLY A 73 -4.79 0.10 33.39
N LEU A 74 -5.50 0.81 32.48
CA LEU A 74 -6.42 0.12 31.54
C LEU A 74 -6.25 0.42 30.03
N GLU A 75 -5.41 1.37 29.62
CA GLU A 75 -5.39 1.86 28.21
C GLU A 75 -4.49 1.06 27.23
N GLN A 76 -3.88 -0.06 27.64
CA GLN A 76 -3.02 -0.86 26.74
C GLN A 76 -3.78 -1.91 25.90
N ARG A 77 -5.01 -2.29 26.29
CA ARG A 77 -5.82 -3.26 25.54
C ARG A 77 -6.47 -2.66 24.27
N CYS A 78 -6.82 -1.37 24.27
CA CYS A 78 -7.57 -0.77 23.15
C CYS A 78 -6.68 -0.38 21.96
N LYS A 79 -5.41 0.02 22.20
CA LYS A 79 -4.51 0.49 21.14
C LYS A 79 -3.98 -0.59 20.19
N ARG A 80 -4.05 -1.87 20.58
CA ARG A 80 -3.78 -3.01 19.69
C ARG A 80 -5.00 -3.38 18.82
N GLN A 81 -6.22 -3.09 19.28
CA GLN A 81 -7.44 -3.48 18.55
C GLN A 81 -7.72 -2.55 17.35
N THR A 82 -7.52 -1.24 17.49
CA THR A 82 -7.77 -0.28 16.39
C THR A 82 -6.73 -0.32 15.27
N ARG A 83 -5.54 -0.93 15.48
CA ARG A 83 -4.60 -1.19 14.37
C ARG A 83 -5.00 -2.38 13.51
N ARG A 84 -5.89 -3.26 13.98
CA ARG A 84 -6.27 -4.48 13.26
C ARG A 84 -7.49 -4.30 12.34
N THR A 85 -8.26 -3.23 12.51
CA THR A 85 -9.43 -2.89 11.67
C THR A 85 -9.10 -1.99 10.47
N ALA A 86 -7.82 -1.78 10.17
CA ALA A 86 -7.38 -1.06 8.97
C ALA A 86 -6.69 -1.98 7.94
N ASP A 87 -6.77 -3.30 8.14
CA ASP A 87 -6.14 -4.33 7.28
C ASP A 87 -7.16 -5.41 6.85
N CYS A 88 -8.46 -5.08 6.80
CA CYS A 88 -9.51 -5.92 6.18
C CYS A 88 -10.42 -5.05 5.34
#